data_AF-A0A353TYP5-F1
#
_entry.id   AF-A0A353TYP5-F1
#
_cell.length_a   1.000
_cell.length_b   1.000
_cell.length_c   1.000
_cell.angle_alpha   90.00
_cell.angle_beta   90.00
_cell.angle_gamma   90.00
#
_symmetry.space_group_name_H-M   'P 1'
#
loop_
_entity.id
_entity.type
_entity.pdbx_description
1 polymer ?
#
loop_
_entity_poly.entity_id
_entity_poly.type
_entity_poly.pdbx_seq_one_letter_code
_entity_poly.pdbx_strand_id
1 'polypeptide(L)' 'YMTRVQKERFSDPIEYERVKNTYVLKNAMLNNTKDNLRVLHPLPRVNEINYDVDANPKAYYFQQAEN' A
#
# COMPACT_ATOMS: atom_id res chain seq x y z
N TYR A 1 -4.31 2.80 -6.86
CA TYR A 1 -2.93 3.32 -6.80
C TYR A 1 -2.68 3.75 -5.36
N MET A 2 -1.65 3.24 -4.71
CA MET A 2 -1.30 3.57 -3.32
C MET A 2 0.00 4.38 -3.28
N THR A 3 0.12 5.27 -2.29
CA THR A 3 1.31 6.10 -2.11
C THR A 3 1.87 5.94 -0.72
N ARG A 4 3.20 6.00 -0.62
CA ARG A 4 3.91 5.97 0.65
C ARG A 4 3.57 7.20 1.51
N VAL A 5 3.28 6.97 2.78
CA VAL A 5 3.17 8.04 3.77
C VAL A 5 4.60 8.51 4.13
N GLN A 6 4.95 9.72 3.71
CA GLN A 6 6.28 10.31 3.91
C GLN A 6 6.37 10.91 5.32
N LYS A 7 7.16 10.29 6.20
CA LYS A 7 7.34 10.72 7.59
C LYS A 7 7.92 12.14 7.67
N GLU A 8 8.81 12.47 6.74
CA GLU A 8 9.48 13.77 6.60
C GLU A 8 8.53 14.94 6.30
N ARG A 9 7.28 14.67 5.89
CA ARG A 9 6.27 15.71 5.65
C ARG A 9 5.46 16.09 6.89
N PHE A 10 5.63 15.37 8.01
CA PHE A 10 4.89 15.62 9.23
C PHE A 10 5.73 16.44 10.21
N SER A 11 5.14 17.52 10.73
CA SER A 11 5.76 18.35 11.77
C SER A 11 5.73 17.68 13.14
N ASP A 12 4.72 16.81 13.39
CA ASP A 12 4.53 16.08 14.64
C ASP A 12 4.62 14.55 14.40
N PRO A 13 5.53 13.84 15.09
CA PRO A 13 5.60 12.38 15.06
C PRO A 13 4.28 11.67 15.44
N ILE A 14 3.45 12.26 16.30
CA ILE A 14 2.19 11.66 16.75
C ILE A 14 1.16 11.63 15.62
N GLU A 15 1.10 12.69 14.79
CA GLU A 15 0.22 12.70 13.61
C GLU A 15 0.64 11.64 12.60
N TYR A 16 1.95 11.51 12.36
CA TYR A 16 2.48 10.45 11.51
C TYR A 16 2.07 9.04 11.98
N GLU A 17 2.21 8.76 13.28
CA GLU A 17 1.84 7.46 13.88
C GLU A 17 0.35 7.14 13.73
N ARG A 18 -0.52 8.16 13.78
CA ARG A 18 -1.97 7.99 13.55
C ARG A 18 -2.29 7.72 12.09
N VAL A 19 -1.68 8.48 11.17
CA VAL A 19 -2.01 8.40 9.74
C VAL A 19 -1.43 7.15 9.09
N LYS A 20 -0.20 6.75 9.46
CA LYS A 20 0.49 5.60 8.84
C LYS A 20 -0.28 4.28 8.96
N ASN A 21 -1.08 4.12 10.01
CA ASN A 21 -1.83 2.89 10.29
C ASN A 21 -3.30 2.97 9.81
N THR A 22 -3.75 4.15 9.36
CA THR A 22 -5.14 4.35 8.92
C THR A 22 -5.36 3.80 7.51
N TYR A 23 -4.35 3.87 6.64
CA TYR A 23 -4.46 3.49 5.23
C TYR A 23 -3.67 2.21 4.93
N VAL A 24 -4.06 1.11 5.56
CA VAL A 24 -3.45 -0.22 5.34
C VAL A 24 -4.32 -1.07 4.43
N LEU A 25 -3.79 -1.40 3.25
CA LEU A 25 -4.42 -2.36 2.35
C LEU A 25 -4.18 -3.78 2.84
N LYS A 26 -5.26 -4.54 3.01
CA LYS A 26 -5.25 -5.97 3.34
C LYS A 26 -5.85 -6.78 2.21
N ASN A 27 -5.44 -8.03 2.08
CA ASN A 27 -5.93 -8.90 1.01
C ASN A 27 -7.47 -9.05 1.01
N ALA A 28 -8.08 -9.13 2.20
CA ALA A 28 -9.54 -9.23 2.36
C ALA A 28 -10.31 -8.04 1.75
N MET A 29 -9.70 -6.85 1.65
CA MET A 29 -10.32 -5.67 1.02
C MET A 29 -10.42 -5.81 -0.51
N LEU A 30 -9.63 -6.71 -1.11
CA LEU A 30 -9.59 -6.94 -2.55
C LEU A 30 -10.65 -7.96 -3.02
N ASN A 31 -11.33 -8.65 -2.09
CA ASN A 31 -12.30 -9.71 -2.42
C ASN A 31 -13.48 -9.20 -3.25
N ASN A 32 -13.97 -7.98 -2.97
CA ASN A 32 -15.11 -7.38 -3.67
C ASN A 32 -14.69 -6.42 -4.80
N THR A 33 -13.45 -6.53 -5.26
CA THR A 33 -12.93 -5.68 -6.34
C THR A 33 -12.96 -6.42 -7.67
N LYS A 34 -13.01 -5.66 -8.77
CA LYS A 34 -12.97 -6.22 -10.13
C LYS A 34 -11.75 -7.13 -10.32
N ASP A 35 -11.90 -8.16 -11.14
CA ASP A 35 -10.82 -9.12 -11.40
C ASP A 35 -9.65 -8.51 -12.18
N ASN A 36 -9.92 -7.48 -12.98
CA ASN A 36 -8.91 -6.74 -13.72
C ASN A 36 -8.23 -5.63 -12.91
N LEU A 37 -8.55 -5.47 -11.61
CA LEU A 37 -7.92 -4.48 -10.76
C LEU A 37 -6.45 -4.83 -10.55
N ARG A 38 -5.57 -3.83 -10.69
CA ARG A 38 -4.14 -3.94 -10.38
C ARG A 38 -3.77 -2.92 -9.30
N VAL A 39 -3.13 -3.40 -8.25
CA VAL A 39 -2.58 -2.58 -7.16
C VAL A 39 -1.19 -2.12 -7.59
N LEU A 40 -1.05 -0.80 -7.66
CA LEU A 40 0.19 -0.10 -8.01
C LEU A 40 0.71 0.64 -6.78
N HIS A 41 2.02 0.65 -6.60
CA HIS A 41 2.69 1.32 -5.49
C HIS A 41 4.15 1.61 -5.83
N PRO A 42 4.62 2.87 -5.67
CA PRO A 42 6.04 3.18 -5.79
C PRO A 42 6.79 2.68 -4.55
N LEU A 43 7.52 1.58 -4.69
CA LEU A 43 8.38 1.04 -3.62
C LEU A 43 9.49 2.05 -3.22
N PRO A 44 10.04 1.96 -1.99
CA PRO A 44 9.75 0.99 -0.93
C PRO A 44 8.44 1.29 -0.19
N ARG A 45 7.68 0.23 0.14
CA ARG A 45 6.52 0.33 1.04
C ARG A 45 6.95 0.28 2.50
N VAL A 46 6.16 0.88 3.40
CA VAL A 46 6.39 0.82 4.85
C VAL A 46 5.35 -0.09 5.52
N ASN A 47 4.12 0.41 5.71
CA ASN A 47 3.03 -0.29 6.39
C ASN A 47 1.70 -0.19 5.63
N GLU A 48 1.66 0.58 4.55
CA GLU A 48 0.47 0.90 3.76
C GLU A 48 -0.08 -0.29 2.97
N ILE A 49 0.73 -1.32 2.70
CA ILE A 49 0.30 -2.56 2.05
C ILE A 49 0.78 -3.72 2.88
N ASN A 50 -0.15 -4.51 3.40
CA ASN A 50 0.16 -5.71 4.17
C ASN A 50 0.75 -6.80 3.27
N TYR A 51 1.65 -7.61 3.82
CA TYR A 51 2.34 -8.68 3.11
C TYR A 51 1.39 -9.76 2.57
N ASP A 52 0.21 -9.92 3.17
CA ASP A 52 -0.83 -10.83 2.67
C ASP A 52 -1.34 -10.48 1.26
N VAL A 53 -1.18 -9.22 0.84
CA VAL A 53 -1.54 -8.74 -0.50
C VAL A 53 -0.56 -9.26 -1.56
N ASP A 54 0.68 -9.60 -1.20
CA ASP A 54 1.71 -10.02 -2.17
C ASP A 54 1.35 -11.30 -2.92
N ALA A 55 0.65 -12.21 -2.25
CA ALA A 55 0.18 -13.45 -2.85
C ALA A 55 -1.06 -13.25 -3.74
N ASN A 56 -1.69 -12.07 -3.72
CA ASN A 56 -2.86 -11.80 -4.53
C ASN A 56 -2.43 -11.53 -5.99
N PRO A 57 -3.06 -12.15 -7.01
CA PRO A 57 -2.75 -11.88 -8.42
C PRO A 57 -2.96 -10.41 -8.84
N LYS A 58 -3.69 -9.62 -8.04
CA LYS A 58 -3.91 -8.19 -8.25
C LYS A 58 -2.71 -7.32 -7.80
N ALA A 59 -1.72 -7.88 -7.10
CA ALA A 59 -0.50 -7.16 -6.69
C ALA A 59 0.44 -6.96 -7.89
N TYR A 60 0.53 -5.73 -8.40
CA TYR A 60 1.32 -5.39 -9.59
C TYR A 60 2.54 -4.51 -9.29
N TYR A 61 2.71 -4.06 -8.04
CA TYR A 61 3.77 -3.12 -7.66
C TYR A 61 5.19 -3.70 -7.75
N PHE A 62 5.37 -5.03 -7.75
CA PHE A 62 6.67 -5.66 -8.01
C PHE A 62 7.07 -5.50 -9.47
N GLN A 63 6.18 -5.90 -10.38
CA GLN A 63 6.37 -5.75 -11.82
C GLN A 63 6.52 -4.27 -12.20
N GLN A 64 5.77 -3.38 -11.55
CA GLN A 64 5.92 -1.94 -11.74
C GLN A 64 7.35 -1.45 -11.41
N ALA A 65 7.98 -1.97 -10.35
CA ALA A 65 9.32 -1.54 -9.93
C ALA A 65 10.45 -2.13 -10.79
N GLU A 66 10.18 -3.23 -11.50
CA GLU A 66 11.10 -3.84 -12.46
C GLU A 66 11.09 -3.17 -13.84
N ASN A 67 10.00 -2.47 -14.18
CA ASN A 67 9.84 -1.73 -15.45
C ASN A 67 10.39 -0.31 -15.33
#